data_AF-A0A535X065-F1
#
_entry.id   AF-A0A535X065-F1
#
_cell.length_a   1.000
_cell.length_b   1.000
_cell.length_c   1.000
_cell.angle_alpha   90.00
_cell.angle_beta   90.00
_cell.angle_gamma   90.00
#
_symmetry.space_group_name_H-M   'P 1'
#
loop_
_entity.id
_entity.type
_entity.pdbx_description
1 polymer ?
#
loop_
_entity_poly.entity_id
_entity_poly.type
_entity_poly.pdbx_seq_one_letter_code
_entity_poly.pdbx_strand_id
1 'polypeptide(L)'
;MGTTYTQHSSLPFSPAIGARLVKADTSEHLKPRSQYGDDAVQLAIAGKWDEAVKLNRFIIDSFGADEETQNRLGKALSELGKLKEAKASYEAALKLNPMNSIAKKNAARINALLHQKEGLKVGGTRVDLNLFVEEMGKTVITTVDSPPKVDICSKVAAGDVAELRIEGDGVMAETSRGVRLGLLEAKLARRLIKFMRGGNRYQAGVTSCDGNTVKLIVRETYQDPHFAGKPSFPMRRKREVEFRPYAKESLLARDSKVFAGEEEEEETLAEAPASDDLEEGMHAVEDEGEALDFSEDADADGEDEDEDEN
;
A
#
# COMPACT_ATOMS: atom_id res chain seq x y z
N MET A 1 27.95 116.42 -1.95
CA MET A 1 27.50 115.99 -3.29
C MET A 1 28.55 115.01 -3.82
N GLY A 2 28.24 113.86 -4.43
CA GLY A 2 26.95 113.18 -4.63
C GLY A 2 26.83 111.89 -3.80
N THR A 3 25.86 111.03 -4.12
CA THR A 3 25.37 109.94 -3.24
C THR A 3 25.41 108.54 -3.89
N THR A 4 25.78 107.52 -3.09
CA THR A 4 25.29 106.12 -3.04
C THR A 4 24.77 105.46 -4.35
N TYR A 5 25.31 104.36 -4.91
CA TYR A 5 25.59 103.02 -4.31
C TYR A 5 24.27 102.37 -3.79
N THR A 6 23.72 101.24 -4.25
CA THR A 6 24.22 100.11 -5.09
C THR A 6 23.01 99.51 -5.89
N GLN A 7 22.90 98.30 -6.47
CA GLN A 7 23.66 97.02 -6.42
C GLN A 7 23.55 96.22 -7.76
N HIS A 8 23.32 94.90 -7.69
CA HIS A 8 23.14 93.92 -8.79
C HIS A 8 21.71 93.30 -8.68
N SER A 9 21.19 92.43 -9.57
CA SER A 9 21.85 91.48 -10.47
C SER A 9 21.02 91.05 -11.72
N SER A 10 21.62 90.13 -12.49
CA SER A 10 21.26 89.56 -13.79
C SER A 10 19.86 88.95 -13.98
N LEU A 11 19.33 89.08 -15.21
CA LEU A 11 18.28 88.23 -15.80
C LEU A 11 18.84 87.43 -17.01
N PRO A 12 18.56 86.13 -17.15
CA PRO A 12 18.95 85.33 -18.31
C PRO A 12 17.83 85.09 -19.34
N PHE A 13 18.27 84.75 -20.55
CA PHE A 13 17.54 84.30 -21.75
C PHE A 13 16.25 83.47 -21.56
N SER A 14 15.30 83.67 -22.48
CA SER A 14 14.40 82.61 -22.99
C SER A 14 14.97 82.04 -24.30
N PRO A 15 14.62 80.79 -24.69
CA PRO A 15 13.64 80.70 -25.79
C PRO A 15 12.66 79.50 -25.75
N ALA A 16 11.57 79.67 -26.50
CA ALA A 16 10.84 78.64 -27.26
C ALA A 16 10.47 77.29 -26.58
N ILE A 17 9.24 77.29 -26.04
CA ILE A 17 8.23 76.22 -26.12
C ILE A 17 8.55 75.15 -27.19
N GLY A 18 8.60 73.88 -26.80
CA GLY A 18 8.80 72.74 -27.74
C GLY A 18 8.78 71.34 -27.12
N ALA A 19 8.98 71.22 -25.80
CA ALA A 19 8.92 69.93 -25.10
C ALA A 19 7.47 69.41 -25.01
N ARG A 20 7.08 68.53 -25.95
CA ARG A 20 5.86 67.72 -25.86
C ARG A 20 6.04 66.71 -24.71
N LEU A 21 5.70 67.12 -23.49
CA LEU A 21 5.73 66.28 -22.31
C LEU A 21 4.73 65.12 -22.50
N VAL A 22 5.23 63.98 -22.97
CA VAL A 22 4.48 62.72 -22.97
C VAL A 22 4.35 62.31 -21.51
N LYS A 23 3.23 62.69 -20.90
CA LYS A 23 2.82 62.07 -19.65
C LYS A 23 2.64 60.59 -19.91
N ALA A 24 3.52 59.78 -19.35
CA ALA A 24 3.30 58.36 -19.21
C ALA A 24 2.27 58.16 -18.07
N ASP A 25 1.03 58.58 -18.30
CA ASP A 25 -0.13 58.32 -17.44
C ASP A 25 -0.56 56.84 -17.58
N THR A 26 0.41 55.94 -17.46
CA THR A 26 0.26 54.49 -17.26
C THR A 26 0.58 54.17 -15.80
N SER A 27 -0.02 54.93 -14.89
CA SER A 27 -0.37 54.40 -13.58
C SER A 27 -1.42 53.32 -13.82
N GLU A 28 -0.97 52.08 -14.04
CA GLU A 28 -1.85 50.93 -13.83
C GLU A 28 -2.43 51.08 -12.43
N HIS A 29 -3.74 51.29 -12.34
CA HIS A 29 -4.45 51.26 -11.07
C HIS A 29 -4.47 49.80 -10.60
N LEU A 30 -3.36 49.38 -9.99
CA LEU A 30 -3.21 48.12 -9.28
C LEU A 30 -4.45 47.92 -8.43
N LYS A 31 -5.21 46.85 -8.70
CA LYS A 31 -6.47 46.64 -7.98
C LYS A 31 -6.18 46.61 -6.47
N PRO A 32 -7.05 47.16 -5.61
CA PRO A 32 -6.88 47.02 -4.18
C PRO A 32 -6.79 45.53 -3.82
N ARG A 33 -5.88 45.17 -2.91
CA ARG A 33 -5.53 43.79 -2.51
C ARG A 33 -6.75 42.85 -2.35
N SER A 34 -7.87 43.36 -1.80
CA SER A 34 -9.15 42.63 -1.71
C SER A 34 -9.59 42.06 -3.05
N GLN A 35 -9.68 42.88 -4.10
CA GLN A 35 -10.22 42.46 -5.40
C GLN A 35 -9.39 41.35 -6.04
N TYR A 36 -8.06 41.32 -5.84
CA TYR A 36 -7.25 40.18 -6.28
C TYR A 36 -7.50 38.92 -5.43
N GLY A 37 -7.76 39.08 -4.14
CA GLY A 37 -8.23 37.98 -3.27
C GLY A 37 -9.59 37.43 -3.69
N ASP A 38 -10.53 38.33 -4.02
CA ASP A 38 -11.87 38.00 -4.52
C ASP A 38 -11.80 37.28 -5.89
N ASP A 39 -11.03 37.82 -6.84
CA ASP A 39 -10.71 37.19 -8.13
C ASP A 39 -10.13 35.78 -7.91
N ALA A 40 -9.19 35.62 -6.95
CA ALA A 40 -8.56 34.33 -6.65
C ALA A 40 -9.53 33.32 -6.01
N VAL A 41 -10.53 33.79 -5.24
CA VAL A 41 -11.62 32.96 -4.72
C VAL A 41 -12.57 32.54 -5.85
N GLN A 42 -12.90 33.43 -6.79
CA GLN A 42 -13.72 33.08 -7.95
C GLN A 42 -13.03 32.05 -8.87
N LEU A 43 -11.72 32.20 -9.12
CA LEU A 43 -10.94 31.20 -9.85
C LEU A 43 -10.93 29.83 -9.14
N ALA A 44 -10.86 29.82 -7.81
CA ALA A 44 -10.98 28.59 -7.01
C ALA A 44 -12.39 27.96 -7.09
N ILE A 45 -13.46 28.77 -7.03
CA ILE A 45 -14.85 28.29 -7.19
C ILE A 45 -15.07 27.70 -8.59
N ALA A 46 -14.48 28.33 -9.62
CA ALA A 46 -14.51 27.85 -11.01
C ALA A 46 -13.60 26.63 -11.28
N GLY A 47 -12.97 26.03 -10.25
CA GLY A 47 -12.07 24.89 -10.38
C GLY A 47 -10.75 25.18 -11.12
N LYS A 48 -10.43 26.45 -11.37
CA LYS A 48 -9.25 26.90 -12.13
C LYS A 48 -8.01 27.00 -11.25
N TRP A 49 -7.62 25.87 -10.64
CA TRP A 49 -6.62 25.87 -9.57
C TRP A 49 -5.24 26.42 -9.99
N ASP A 50 -4.73 26.16 -11.20
CA ASP A 50 -3.45 26.73 -11.65
C ASP A 50 -3.52 28.26 -11.91
N GLU A 51 -4.67 28.81 -12.32
CA GLU A 51 -4.86 30.27 -12.40
C GLU A 51 -4.93 30.87 -10.99
N ALA A 52 -5.64 30.22 -10.06
CA ALA A 52 -5.70 30.63 -8.66
C ALA A 52 -4.33 30.57 -7.96
N VAL A 53 -3.48 29.57 -8.24
CA VAL A 53 -2.10 29.50 -7.72
C VAL A 53 -1.25 30.65 -8.23
N LYS A 54 -1.31 30.96 -9.55
CA LYS A 54 -0.58 32.10 -10.12
C LYS A 54 -1.00 33.42 -9.48
N LEU A 55 -2.31 33.64 -9.32
CA LEU A 55 -2.83 34.88 -8.74
C LEU A 55 -2.48 35.02 -7.25
N ASN A 56 -2.60 33.96 -6.44
CA ASN A 56 -2.18 34.03 -5.04
C ASN A 56 -0.68 34.26 -4.86
N ARG A 57 0.18 33.73 -5.76
CA ARG A 57 1.62 34.07 -5.78
C ARG A 57 1.83 35.55 -6.10
N PHE A 58 1.21 36.06 -7.17
CA PHE A 58 1.25 37.48 -7.51
C PHE A 58 0.79 38.42 -6.36
N ILE A 59 -0.23 38.02 -5.58
CA ILE A 59 -0.67 38.78 -4.40
C ILE A 59 0.43 38.81 -3.31
N ILE A 60 1.09 37.67 -3.05
CA ILE A 60 2.20 37.59 -2.09
C ILE A 60 3.39 38.44 -2.56
N ASP A 61 3.73 38.38 -3.84
CA ASP A 61 4.87 39.10 -4.43
C ASP A 61 4.63 40.62 -4.48
N SER A 62 3.38 41.05 -4.74
CA SER A 62 3.03 42.47 -4.92
C SER A 62 2.57 43.18 -3.63
N PHE A 63 1.94 42.47 -2.69
CA PHE A 63 1.32 43.05 -1.49
C PHE A 63 1.81 42.41 -0.18
N GLY A 64 2.77 41.47 -0.23
CA GLY A 64 3.30 40.78 0.93
C GLY A 64 2.52 39.52 1.34
N ALA A 65 3.25 38.59 1.96
CA ALA A 65 2.71 37.35 2.51
C ALA A 65 1.74 37.61 3.69
N ASP A 66 0.73 36.77 3.77
CA ASP A 66 -0.44 36.94 4.63
C ASP A 66 -1.10 35.58 4.86
N GLU A 67 -1.77 35.43 5.99
CA GLU A 67 -2.41 34.19 6.43
C GLU A 67 -3.46 33.71 5.42
N GLU A 68 -4.40 34.58 5.04
CA GLU A 68 -5.49 34.20 4.14
C GLU A 68 -4.97 33.80 2.75
N THR A 69 -4.00 34.55 2.21
CA THR A 69 -3.47 34.31 0.86
C THR A 69 -2.59 33.05 0.84
N GLN A 70 -1.86 32.75 1.93
CA GLN A 70 -1.18 31.46 2.09
C GLN A 70 -2.19 30.30 2.24
N ASN A 71 -3.33 30.51 2.90
CA ASN A 71 -4.43 29.52 2.94
C ASN A 71 -5.06 29.29 1.57
N ARG A 72 -5.39 30.35 0.82
CA ARG A 72 -5.93 30.29 -0.55
C ARG A 72 -4.96 29.56 -1.49
N LEU A 73 -3.67 29.90 -1.41
CA LEU A 73 -2.59 29.22 -2.14
C LEU A 73 -2.47 27.73 -1.75
N GLY A 74 -2.45 27.42 -0.45
CA GLY A 74 -2.38 26.06 0.07
C GLY A 74 -3.56 25.19 -0.38
N LYS A 75 -4.77 25.77 -0.44
CA LYS A 75 -5.96 25.08 -0.99
C LYS A 75 -5.76 24.76 -2.46
N ALA A 76 -5.48 25.75 -3.30
CA ALA A 76 -5.33 25.55 -4.74
C ALA A 76 -4.18 24.56 -5.08
N LEU A 77 -3.06 24.59 -4.33
CA LEU A 77 -1.98 23.61 -4.46
C LEU A 77 -2.40 22.20 -4.03
N SER A 78 -3.29 22.06 -3.04
CA SER A 78 -3.79 20.74 -2.61
C SER A 78 -4.72 20.09 -3.64
N GLU A 79 -5.61 20.86 -4.27
CA GLU A 79 -6.50 20.35 -5.33
C GLU A 79 -5.70 19.97 -6.61
N LEU A 80 -4.57 20.65 -6.86
CA LEU A 80 -3.59 20.26 -7.90
C LEU A 80 -2.71 19.05 -7.54
N GLY A 81 -2.94 18.41 -6.39
CA GLY A 81 -2.13 17.28 -5.91
C GLY A 81 -0.67 17.64 -5.56
N LYS A 82 -0.31 18.94 -5.53
CA LYS A 82 1.01 19.48 -5.18
C LYS A 82 1.19 19.53 -3.66
N LEU A 83 0.90 18.40 -2.99
CA LEU A 83 0.76 18.27 -1.53
C LEU A 83 1.94 18.83 -0.72
N LYS A 84 3.18 18.72 -1.23
CA LYS A 84 4.37 19.28 -0.58
C LYS A 84 4.39 20.81 -0.57
N GLU A 85 4.04 21.44 -1.69
CA GLU A 85 3.92 22.90 -1.78
C GLU A 85 2.73 23.39 -0.95
N ALA A 86 1.60 22.66 -1.00
CA ALA A 86 0.42 22.95 -0.19
C ALA A 86 0.74 22.95 1.32
N LYS A 87 1.49 21.94 1.80
CA LYS A 87 1.97 21.88 3.19
C LYS A 87 2.80 23.11 3.55
N ALA A 88 3.76 23.49 2.71
CA ALA A 88 4.62 24.65 2.96
C ALA A 88 3.82 25.97 3.03
N SER A 89 2.77 26.13 2.22
CA SER A 89 1.85 27.27 2.30
C SER A 89 1.03 27.28 3.60
N TYR A 90 0.46 26.16 4.04
CA TYR A 90 -0.24 26.11 5.33
C TYR A 90 0.70 26.31 6.53
N GLU A 91 1.95 25.84 6.46
CA GLU A 91 2.97 26.13 7.47
C GLU A 91 3.40 27.61 7.46
N ALA A 92 3.40 28.28 6.30
CA ALA A 92 3.59 29.72 6.22
C ALA A 92 2.41 30.50 6.83
N ALA A 93 1.16 30.07 6.57
CA ALA A 93 -0.03 30.64 7.22
C ALA A 93 0.03 30.50 8.75
N LEU A 94 0.43 29.33 9.27
CA LEU A 94 0.57 29.08 10.71
C LEU A 94 1.74 29.85 11.37
N LYS A 95 2.78 30.21 10.62
CA LYS A 95 3.85 31.10 11.10
C LYS A 95 3.40 32.56 11.24
N LEU A 96 2.40 32.98 10.44
CA LEU A 96 1.81 34.31 10.51
C LEU A 96 0.70 34.37 11.57
N ASN A 97 -0.16 33.35 11.66
CA ASN A 97 -1.17 33.20 12.71
C ASN A 97 -1.22 31.75 13.25
N PRO A 98 -0.58 31.47 14.40
CA PRO A 98 -0.61 30.15 15.03
C PRO A 98 -2.00 29.67 15.47
N MET A 99 -2.96 30.58 15.68
CA MET A 99 -4.33 30.26 16.10
C MET A 99 -5.27 29.91 14.93
N ASN A 100 -4.74 29.90 13.69
CA ASN A 100 -5.51 29.58 12.51
C ASN A 100 -5.96 28.10 12.46
N SER A 101 -7.19 27.86 12.92
CA SER A 101 -7.78 26.52 12.94
C SER A 101 -7.97 25.91 11.53
N ILE A 102 -8.15 26.74 10.50
CA ILE A 102 -8.31 26.29 9.11
C ILE A 102 -6.97 25.78 8.57
N ALA A 103 -5.90 26.57 8.71
CA ALA A 103 -4.56 26.14 8.33
C ALA A 103 -4.11 24.90 9.12
N LYS A 104 -4.41 24.83 10.43
CA LYS A 104 -4.07 23.68 11.28
C LYS A 104 -4.79 22.39 10.83
N LYS A 105 -6.10 22.45 10.57
CA LYS A 105 -6.89 21.31 10.05
C LYS A 105 -6.41 20.88 8.67
N ASN A 106 -6.16 21.83 7.77
CA ASN A 106 -5.69 21.52 6.42
C ASN A 106 -4.25 20.97 6.42
N ALA A 107 -3.34 21.54 7.18
CA ALA A 107 -1.98 21.01 7.33
C ALA A 107 -1.99 19.57 7.88
N ALA A 108 -2.83 19.26 8.86
CA ALA A 108 -3.02 17.89 9.36
C ALA A 108 -3.54 16.94 8.27
N ARG A 109 -4.56 17.34 7.50
CA ARG A 109 -5.10 16.58 6.36
C ARG A 109 -4.03 16.32 5.29
N ILE A 110 -3.23 17.33 4.94
CA ILE A 110 -2.15 17.22 3.95
C ILE A 110 -0.99 16.36 4.48
N ASN A 111 -0.66 16.43 5.77
CA ASN A 111 0.32 15.51 6.38
C ASN A 111 -0.15 14.06 6.33
N ALA A 112 -1.42 13.77 6.67
CA ALA A 112 -1.98 12.43 6.55
C ALA A 112 -1.93 11.91 5.10
N LEU A 113 -2.33 12.73 4.11
CA LEU A 113 -2.23 12.39 2.69
C LEU A 113 -0.78 12.25 2.20
N LEU A 114 0.18 12.99 2.74
CA LEU A 114 1.60 12.82 2.45
C LEU A 114 2.14 11.52 3.03
N HIS A 115 1.82 11.18 4.29
CA HIS A 115 2.23 9.91 4.90
C HIS A 115 1.56 8.71 4.22
N GLN A 116 0.29 8.81 3.84
CA GLN A 116 -0.38 7.80 3.01
C GLN A 116 0.31 7.69 1.65
N LYS A 117 0.60 8.81 0.97
CA LYS A 117 1.35 8.82 -0.29
C LYS A 117 2.80 8.34 -0.13
N GLU A 118 3.37 8.33 1.07
CA GLU A 118 4.72 7.85 1.36
C GLU A 118 4.77 6.39 1.80
N GLY A 119 3.71 5.85 2.42
CA GLY A 119 3.47 4.40 2.46
C GLY A 119 3.18 3.84 1.06
N LEU A 120 2.42 4.59 0.25
CA LEU A 120 2.19 4.33 -1.17
C LEU A 120 3.36 4.77 -2.08
N LYS A 121 4.49 5.25 -1.52
CA LYS A 121 5.80 5.11 -2.19
C LYS A 121 6.32 3.69 -1.97
N VAL A 122 5.51 2.72 -2.42
CA VAL A 122 6.06 1.58 -3.13
C VAL A 122 7.06 2.15 -4.15
N GLY A 123 8.27 1.61 -4.17
CA GLY A 123 9.32 2.11 -5.06
C GLY A 123 8.92 1.98 -6.53
N GLY A 124 9.73 2.54 -7.43
CA GLY A 124 9.60 2.36 -8.87
C GLY A 124 9.78 0.92 -9.38
N THR A 125 9.69 -0.09 -8.50
CA THR A 125 9.36 -1.47 -8.84
C THR A 125 7.98 -1.50 -9.48
N ARG A 126 7.99 -1.31 -10.81
CA ARG A 126 6.91 -1.72 -11.71
C ARG A 126 6.49 -3.11 -11.27
N VAL A 127 5.19 -3.35 -11.10
CA VAL A 127 4.70 -4.70 -10.81
C VAL A 127 4.92 -5.52 -12.07
N ASP A 128 6.06 -6.22 -12.11
CA ASP A 128 6.39 -7.17 -13.16
C ASP A 128 5.34 -8.27 -13.10
N LEU A 129 4.29 -8.19 -13.92
CA LEU A 129 3.18 -9.13 -13.89
C LEU A 129 3.67 -10.59 -14.05
N ASN A 130 4.78 -10.76 -14.80
CA ASN A 130 5.52 -12.01 -15.00
C ASN A 130 6.06 -12.63 -13.68
N LEU A 131 6.34 -11.83 -12.64
CA LEU A 131 6.80 -12.32 -11.33
C LEU A 131 5.74 -13.20 -10.64
N PHE A 132 4.46 -12.92 -10.91
CA PHE A 132 3.30 -13.61 -10.36
C PHE A 132 2.76 -14.73 -11.27
N VAL A 133 3.39 -14.97 -12.44
CA VAL A 133 3.05 -16.09 -13.33
C VAL A 133 3.77 -17.35 -12.86
N GLU A 134 3.01 -18.35 -12.43
CA GLU A 134 3.56 -19.66 -12.02
C GLU A 134 4.10 -20.45 -13.23
N GLU A 135 5.42 -20.45 -13.42
CA GLU A 135 6.10 -21.26 -14.43
C GLU A 135 6.74 -22.51 -13.81
N MET A 136 6.27 -23.69 -14.22
CA MET A 136 6.69 -24.98 -13.65
C MET A 136 8.22 -25.17 -13.64
N GLY A 137 8.82 -25.28 -12.45
CA GLY A 137 10.26 -25.45 -12.25
C GLY A 137 11.08 -24.15 -12.22
N LYS A 138 10.50 -23.02 -12.64
CA LYS A 138 11.09 -21.67 -12.56
C LYS A 138 10.50 -20.80 -11.45
N THR A 139 9.32 -21.13 -10.94
CA THR A 139 8.72 -20.48 -9.76
C THR A 139 8.46 -21.47 -8.63
N VAL A 140 8.44 -20.95 -7.41
CA VAL A 140 7.91 -21.65 -6.22
C VAL A 140 7.20 -20.65 -5.31
N ILE A 141 6.12 -21.07 -4.65
CA ILE A 141 5.55 -20.34 -3.52
C ILE A 141 6.10 -20.93 -2.23
N THR A 142 6.57 -20.06 -1.32
CA THR A 142 7.19 -20.42 -0.04
C THR A 142 6.72 -19.49 1.06
N THR A 143 6.61 -19.99 2.29
CA THR A 143 6.41 -19.17 3.49
C THR A 143 7.74 -18.71 4.04
N VAL A 144 7.76 -17.52 4.62
CA VAL A 144 8.93 -16.94 5.29
C VAL A 144 8.70 -16.89 6.79
N ASP A 145 9.59 -17.54 7.54
CA ASP A 145 9.54 -17.56 9.00
C ASP A 145 10.05 -16.21 9.53
N SER A 146 9.13 -15.47 10.16
CA SER A 146 9.34 -14.12 10.65
C SER A 146 9.37 -14.11 12.19
N PRO A 147 10.27 -13.35 12.85
CA PRO A 147 10.29 -13.29 14.31
C PRO A 147 8.98 -12.64 14.83
N PRO A 148 8.36 -13.17 15.92
CA PRO A 148 7.02 -12.78 16.38
C PRO A 148 6.96 -11.46 17.16
N LYS A 149 7.83 -10.49 16.82
CA LYS A 149 7.92 -9.16 17.47
C LYS A 149 7.82 -8.01 16.46
N VAL A 150 7.44 -8.29 15.21
CA VAL A 150 7.43 -7.30 14.13
C VAL A 150 6.22 -7.53 13.23
N ASP A 151 5.21 -6.65 13.30
CA ASP A 151 4.05 -6.66 12.41
C ASP A 151 4.45 -6.28 10.98
N ILE A 152 5.02 -7.22 10.22
CA ILE A 152 5.55 -6.98 8.87
C ILE A 152 4.45 -6.49 7.93
N CYS A 153 3.22 -7.00 8.06
CA CYS A 153 2.09 -6.60 7.22
C CYS A 153 1.61 -5.15 7.47
N SER A 154 2.08 -4.47 8.53
CA SER A 154 1.89 -3.02 8.68
C SER A 154 2.75 -2.19 7.70
N LYS A 155 3.80 -2.80 7.12
CA LYS A 155 4.84 -2.15 6.30
C LYS A 155 4.98 -2.79 4.91
N VAL A 156 4.20 -3.83 4.60
CA VAL A 156 4.34 -4.68 3.41
C VAL A 156 2.97 -5.15 2.94
N ALA A 157 2.70 -5.01 1.65
CA ALA A 157 1.46 -5.38 1.00
C ALA A 157 1.67 -6.54 -0.01
N ALA A 158 0.59 -7.26 -0.34
CA ALA A 158 0.60 -8.16 -1.48
C ALA A 158 0.90 -7.37 -2.78
N GLY A 159 1.78 -7.90 -3.62
CA GLY A 159 2.32 -7.24 -4.80
C GLY A 159 3.69 -6.57 -4.62
N ASP A 160 4.18 -6.39 -3.37
CA ASP A 160 5.51 -5.83 -3.13
C ASP A 160 6.64 -6.77 -3.62
N VAL A 161 7.67 -6.20 -4.25
CA VAL A 161 8.85 -6.93 -4.73
C VAL A 161 9.92 -7.04 -3.64
N ALA A 162 10.52 -8.22 -3.52
CA ALA A 162 11.59 -8.53 -2.59
C ALA A 162 12.84 -9.10 -3.30
N GLU A 163 14.00 -8.68 -2.81
CA GLU A 163 15.30 -9.27 -3.13
C GLU A 163 15.58 -10.46 -2.21
N LEU A 164 16.37 -11.42 -2.71
CA LEU A 164 16.87 -12.55 -1.93
C LEU A 164 18.39 -12.41 -1.71
N ARG A 165 18.81 -12.42 -0.45
CA ARG A 165 20.21 -12.25 -0.02
C ARG A 165 20.67 -13.46 0.78
N ILE A 166 21.92 -13.88 0.62
CA ILE A 166 22.48 -15.05 1.32
C ILE A 166 23.02 -14.58 2.68
N GLU A 167 22.44 -15.05 3.77
CA GLU A 167 22.94 -14.85 5.13
C GLU A 167 23.38 -16.22 5.71
N GLY A 168 24.68 -16.53 5.63
CA GLY A 168 25.24 -17.79 6.10
C GLY A 168 24.81 -19.01 5.27
N ASP A 169 24.05 -19.92 5.88
CA ASP A 169 23.38 -21.07 5.23
C ASP A 169 21.88 -20.79 4.95
N GLY A 170 21.40 -19.59 5.29
CA GLY A 170 20.04 -19.11 5.03
C GLY A 170 19.96 -18.19 3.81
N VAL A 171 18.73 -18.01 3.31
CA VAL A 171 18.38 -16.95 2.36
C VAL A 171 17.36 -16.04 3.05
N MET A 172 17.75 -14.78 3.22
CA MET A 172 16.94 -13.70 3.78
C MET A 172 16.19 -13.00 2.65
N ALA A 173 14.89 -12.78 2.83
CA ALA A 173 14.09 -11.94 1.94
C ALA A 173 14.02 -10.51 2.46
N GLU A 174 14.24 -9.53 1.59
CA GLU A 174 14.24 -8.10 1.92
C GLU A 174 13.49 -7.33 0.84
N THR A 175 12.47 -6.56 1.21
CA THR A 175 11.73 -5.71 0.25
C THR A 175 12.62 -4.64 -0.38
N SER A 176 12.22 -4.10 -1.53
CA SER A 176 12.85 -2.91 -2.14
C SER A 176 12.85 -1.65 -1.25
N ARG A 177 12.08 -1.66 -0.13
CA ARG A 177 12.07 -0.62 0.91
C ARG A 177 13.02 -0.90 2.09
N GLY A 178 13.81 -1.97 2.06
CA GLY A 178 14.72 -2.37 3.14
C GLY A 178 14.03 -3.05 4.34
N VAL A 179 12.74 -3.36 4.24
CA VAL A 179 12.03 -4.16 5.26
C VAL A 179 12.43 -5.62 5.08
N ARG A 180 13.15 -6.19 6.05
CA ARG A 180 13.44 -7.62 6.14
C ARG A 180 12.14 -8.39 6.38
N LEU A 181 11.88 -9.40 5.55
CA LEU A 181 10.71 -10.28 5.66
C LEU A 181 11.01 -11.52 6.49
N GLY A 182 12.27 -11.97 6.55
CA GLY A 182 12.69 -13.17 7.30
C GLY A 182 13.40 -14.20 6.42
N LEU A 183 13.56 -15.41 6.95
CA LEU A 183 14.29 -16.50 6.31
C LEU A 183 13.36 -17.45 5.53
N LEU A 184 13.79 -17.87 4.34
CA LEU A 184 13.13 -18.91 3.55
C LEU A 184 13.36 -20.31 4.17
N GLU A 185 12.45 -21.26 3.92
CA GLU A 185 12.56 -22.66 4.39
C GLU A 185 13.98 -23.22 4.16
N ALA A 186 14.60 -23.77 5.21
CA ALA A 186 15.99 -24.24 5.18
C ALA A 186 16.30 -25.31 4.10
N LYS A 187 15.30 -26.02 3.55
CA LYS A 187 15.49 -26.91 2.39
C LYS A 187 15.58 -26.13 1.07
N LEU A 188 14.78 -25.08 0.92
CA LEU A 188 14.77 -24.20 -0.24
C LEU A 188 15.99 -23.27 -0.23
N ALA A 189 16.32 -22.69 0.91
CA ALA A 189 17.49 -21.81 1.09
C ALA A 189 18.80 -22.47 0.64
N ARG A 190 19.15 -23.64 1.20
CA ARG A 190 20.36 -24.40 0.81
C ARG A 190 20.41 -24.75 -0.68
N ARG A 191 19.24 -25.03 -1.30
CA ARG A 191 19.15 -25.28 -2.75
C ARG A 191 19.40 -24.00 -3.54
N LEU A 192 18.76 -22.89 -3.19
CA LEU A 192 18.96 -21.58 -3.81
C LEU A 192 20.42 -21.11 -3.70
N ILE A 193 21.05 -21.22 -2.52
CA ILE A 193 22.46 -20.85 -2.29
C ILE A 193 23.40 -21.54 -3.29
N LYS A 194 23.17 -22.84 -3.58
CA LYS A 194 23.98 -23.57 -4.56
C LYS A 194 23.87 -23.00 -5.98
N PHE A 195 22.66 -22.61 -6.41
CA PHE A 195 22.43 -22.04 -7.73
C PHE A 195 22.84 -20.55 -7.82
N MET A 196 22.60 -19.75 -6.77
CA MET A 196 23.00 -18.34 -6.67
C MET A 196 24.53 -18.18 -6.72
N ARG A 197 25.27 -19.01 -5.97
CA ARG A 197 26.74 -19.09 -6.08
C ARG A 197 27.21 -19.60 -7.45
N GLY A 198 26.31 -20.25 -8.20
CA GLY A 198 26.52 -20.72 -9.57
C GLY A 198 26.09 -19.75 -10.68
N GLY A 199 25.71 -18.51 -10.34
CA GLY A 199 25.37 -17.45 -11.30
C GLY A 199 23.87 -17.23 -11.55
N ASN A 200 22.99 -18.14 -11.13
CA ASN A 200 21.54 -17.98 -11.28
C ASN A 200 21.02 -16.77 -10.47
N ARG A 201 20.02 -16.06 -11.00
CA ARG A 201 19.39 -14.91 -10.33
C ARG A 201 17.92 -15.16 -10.07
N TYR A 202 17.43 -14.60 -8.98
CA TYR A 202 16.07 -14.75 -8.49
C TYR A 202 15.48 -13.41 -8.10
N GLN A 203 14.16 -13.29 -8.25
CA GLN A 203 13.35 -12.18 -7.79
C GLN A 203 12.20 -12.78 -6.97
N ALA A 204 11.81 -12.14 -5.87
CA ALA A 204 10.68 -12.56 -5.07
C ALA A 204 9.57 -11.49 -5.07
N GLY A 205 8.33 -11.92 -4.86
CA GLY A 205 7.17 -11.05 -4.72
C GLY A 205 6.26 -11.53 -3.60
N VAL A 206 5.68 -10.62 -2.83
CA VAL A 206 4.75 -10.94 -1.74
C VAL A 206 3.39 -11.31 -2.31
N THR A 207 2.87 -12.51 -2.03
CA THR A 207 1.56 -12.97 -2.51
C THR A 207 0.46 -12.81 -1.47
N SER A 208 0.74 -13.11 -0.20
CA SER A 208 -0.10 -12.72 0.94
C SER A 208 0.75 -12.38 2.16
N CYS A 209 0.19 -11.59 3.07
CA CYS A 209 0.81 -11.22 4.32
C CYS A 209 -0.24 -11.37 5.42
N ASP A 210 -0.13 -12.45 6.19
CA ASP A 210 -1.13 -12.91 7.15
C ASP A 210 -0.54 -12.74 8.55
N GLY A 211 -0.64 -11.51 9.08
CA GLY A 211 -0.14 -11.08 10.39
C GLY A 211 1.39 -11.11 10.51
N ASN A 212 1.92 -12.24 10.99
CA ASN A 212 3.35 -12.48 11.16
C ASN A 212 3.86 -13.62 10.25
N THR A 213 3.05 -14.07 9.28
CA THR A 213 3.42 -15.06 8.26
C THR A 213 3.33 -14.44 6.87
N VAL A 214 4.42 -14.51 6.10
CA VAL A 214 4.49 -13.90 4.75
C VAL A 214 4.61 -15.01 3.71
N LYS A 215 3.74 -15.01 2.70
CA LYS A 215 3.85 -15.89 1.52
C LYS A 215 4.57 -15.13 0.42
N LEU A 216 5.64 -15.73 -0.12
CA LEU A 216 6.39 -15.23 -1.26
C LEU A 216 6.23 -16.17 -2.45
N ILE A 217 6.05 -15.61 -3.64
CA ILE A 217 6.47 -16.28 -4.88
C ILE A 217 7.93 -15.93 -5.14
N VAL A 218 8.75 -16.93 -5.45
CA VAL A 218 10.15 -16.76 -5.88
C VAL A 218 10.26 -17.25 -7.32
N ARG A 219 10.79 -16.40 -8.20
CA ARG A 219 10.98 -16.66 -9.63
C ARG A 219 12.46 -16.63 -10.01
N GLU A 220 12.88 -17.59 -10.81
CA GLU A 220 14.15 -17.58 -11.52
C GLU A 220 14.09 -16.54 -12.66
N THR A 221 14.93 -15.50 -12.57
CA THR A 221 15.02 -14.43 -13.58
C THR A 221 16.19 -14.60 -14.54
N TYR A 222 17.21 -15.38 -14.15
CA TYR A 222 18.32 -15.78 -15.01
C TYR A 222 18.83 -17.17 -14.62
N GLN A 223 18.94 -18.05 -15.62
CA GLN A 223 19.62 -19.35 -15.50
C GLN A 223 21.01 -19.22 -16.11
N ASP A 224 22.05 -19.58 -15.36
CA ASP A 224 23.40 -19.68 -15.91
C ASP A 224 23.54 -20.95 -16.78
N PRO A 225 24.27 -20.91 -17.92
CA PRO A 225 24.52 -22.08 -18.75
C PRO A 225 25.04 -23.33 -18.01
N HIS A 226 25.78 -23.19 -16.91
CA HIS A 226 26.24 -24.33 -16.09
C HIS A 226 25.08 -25.14 -15.47
N PHE A 227 23.88 -24.56 -15.38
CA PHE A 227 22.67 -25.19 -14.84
C PHE A 227 21.56 -25.36 -15.88
N ALA A 228 21.85 -25.16 -17.18
CA ALA A 228 20.89 -25.41 -18.26
C ALA A 228 20.25 -26.81 -18.13
N GLY A 229 18.92 -26.86 -18.23
CA GLY A 229 18.13 -28.08 -18.06
C GLY A 229 17.96 -28.58 -16.61
N LYS A 230 18.56 -27.94 -15.61
CA LYS A 230 18.38 -28.26 -14.17
C LYS A 230 17.54 -27.15 -13.51
N PRO A 231 16.21 -27.33 -13.35
CA PRO A 231 15.35 -26.30 -12.78
C PRO A 231 15.73 -26.00 -11.33
N SER A 232 15.76 -24.70 -10.96
CA SER A 232 16.10 -24.31 -9.59
C SER A 232 15.10 -24.82 -8.56
N PHE A 233 13.84 -25.05 -8.95
CA PHE A 233 12.79 -25.54 -8.08
C PHE A 233 12.42 -26.99 -8.40
N PRO A 234 12.17 -27.84 -7.40
CA PRO A 234 11.70 -29.20 -7.65
C PRO A 234 10.31 -29.13 -8.29
N MET A 235 10.15 -29.80 -9.44
CA MET A 235 8.83 -29.98 -10.04
C MET A 235 7.97 -30.83 -9.09
N ARG A 236 7.21 -30.17 -8.22
CA ARG A 236 6.02 -30.79 -7.62
C ARG A 236 5.04 -31.05 -8.75
N ARG A 237 5.20 -32.20 -9.41
CA ARG A 237 4.03 -32.90 -9.95
C ARG A 237 3.07 -32.98 -8.77
N LYS A 238 1.94 -32.28 -8.84
CA LYS A 238 0.76 -32.82 -8.18
C LYS A 238 0.69 -34.25 -8.71
N ARG A 239 0.80 -35.25 -7.81
CA ARG A 239 -0.17 -36.32 -7.91
C ARG A 239 -1.49 -35.59 -7.78
N GLU A 240 -2.10 -35.29 -8.91
CA GLU A 240 -3.53 -35.48 -8.99
C GLU A 240 -3.74 -36.86 -8.37
N VAL A 241 -4.41 -36.86 -7.22
CA VAL A 241 -5.16 -38.05 -6.86
C VAL A 241 -6.18 -38.13 -7.97
N GLU A 242 -5.80 -38.84 -9.04
CA GLU A 242 -6.65 -39.17 -10.16
C GLU A 242 -7.81 -39.91 -9.50
N PHE A 243 -8.87 -39.15 -9.23
CA PHE A 243 -9.93 -39.55 -8.32
C PHE A 243 -10.86 -40.47 -9.11
N ARG A 244 -10.30 -41.62 -9.51
CA ARG A 244 -10.98 -42.70 -10.21
C ARG A 244 -12.16 -43.06 -9.33
N PRO A 245 -13.39 -42.69 -9.72
CA PRO A 245 -14.55 -43.08 -8.96
C PRO A 245 -14.78 -44.53 -9.36
N TYR A 246 -14.04 -45.44 -8.71
CA TYR A 246 -14.29 -46.87 -8.79
C TYR A 246 -15.61 -47.15 -8.07
N ALA A 247 -16.70 -46.80 -8.77
CA ALA A 247 -17.96 -47.45 -8.60
C ALA A 247 -17.69 -48.96 -8.64
N LYS A 248 -18.08 -49.66 -7.58
CA LYS A 248 -18.00 -51.11 -7.57
C LYS A 248 -18.98 -51.63 -8.62
N GLU A 249 -18.44 -52.00 -9.79
CA GLU A 249 -19.18 -52.59 -10.92
C GLU A 249 -20.01 -53.81 -10.48
N SER A 250 -19.55 -54.49 -9.42
CA SER A 250 -20.26 -55.47 -8.58
C SER A 250 -21.65 -55.06 -8.04
N LEU A 251 -22.09 -53.79 -8.19
CA LEU A 251 -23.43 -53.33 -7.79
C LEU A 251 -24.37 -53.02 -8.97
N LEU A 252 -23.92 -53.12 -10.23
CA LEU A 252 -24.77 -52.88 -11.42
C LEU A 252 -25.32 -54.17 -12.07
N ALA A 253 -24.95 -55.34 -11.56
CA ALA A 253 -25.34 -56.64 -12.11
C ALA A 253 -26.44 -57.35 -11.27
N ARG A 254 -27.64 -56.76 -11.22
CA ARG A 254 -28.85 -57.43 -10.69
C ARG A 254 -30.15 -56.94 -11.36
N ASP A 255 -30.38 -57.42 -12.58
CA ASP A 255 -31.58 -58.18 -12.97
C ASP A 255 -31.77 -58.25 -14.49
N SER A 256 -31.24 -59.33 -15.09
CA SER A 256 -31.85 -59.92 -16.29
C SER A 256 -31.62 -61.45 -16.27
N LYS A 257 -32.70 -62.22 -16.16
CA LYS A 257 -32.66 -63.69 -16.16
C LYS A 257 -33.04 -64.23 -17.53
N VAL A 258 -32.07 -64.72 -18.32
CA VAL A 258 -32.35 -65.58 -19.49
C VAL A 258 -31.26 -66.68 -19.62
N PHE A 259 -31.67 -67.91 -19.32
CA PHE A 259 -31.24 -69.24 -19.82
C PHE A 259 -29.91 -69.50 -20.56
N ALA A 260 -29.32 -70.66 -20.19
CA ALA A 260 -28.68 -71.73 -21.01
C ALA A 260 -27.15 -71.96 -20.90
N GLY A 261 -26.73 -73.23 -20.95
CA GLY A 261 -25.35 -73.73 -20.72
C GLY A 261 -25.12 -74.19 -19.26
N GLU A 262 -24.58 -75.36 -18.88
CA GLU A 262 -23.63 -76.32 -19.50
C GLU A 262 -22.24 -75.69 -19.72
N GLU A 263 -21.11 -76.16 -19.16
CA GLU A 263 -20.74 -77.39 -18.39
C GLU A 263 -19.62 -77.11 -17.34
N GLU A 264 -19.16 -78.17 -16.63
CA GLU A 264 -17.84 -78.49 -16.00
C GLU A 264 -16.68 -77.44 -15.95
N GLU A 265 -15.70 -77.43 -15.01
CA GLU A 265 -15.20 -78.42 -14.03
C GLU A 265 -14.40 -77.75 -12.84
N GLU A 266 -13.50 -78.52 -12.16
CA GLU A 266 -12.61 -78.23 -11.00
C GLU A 266 -11.70 -76.96 -11.10
N GLU A 267 -10.99 -76.42 -10.10
CA GLU A 267 -10.69 -76.70 -8.66
C GLU A 267 -10.47 -75.30 -7.96
N THR A 268 -10.07 -75.05 -6.69
CA THR A 268 -9.47 -75.82 -5.58
C THR A 268 -10.12 -75.45 -4.21
N LEU A 269 -9.59 -75.97 -3.08
CA LEU A 269 -9.85 -75.41 -1.73
C LEU A 269 -8.56 -75.35 -0.85
N ALA A 270 -8.71 -74.92 0.41
CA ALA A 270 -7.71 -74.93 1.52
C ALA A 270 -6.57 -73.88 1.46
N GLU A 271 -6.00 -73.37 2.58
CA GLU A 271 -6.34 -73.51 4.01
C GLU A 271 -5.84 -72.31 4.85
N ALA A 272 -6.21 -72.27 6.13
CA ALA A 272 -5.75 -71.36 7.20
C ALA A 272 -5.55 -72.22 8.50
N PRO A 273 -5.22 -71.72 9.71
CA PRO A 273 -5.08 -70.32 10.17
C PRO A 273 -3.94 -70.05 11.19
N ALA A 274 -4.02 -68.87 11.84
CA ALA A 274 -3.72 -68.56 13.24
C ALA A 274 -2.29 -68.62 13.83
N SER A 275 -1.93 -67.49 14.46
CA SER A 275 -1.42 -67.45 15.83
C SER A 275 -1.83 -66.12 16.47
N ASP A 276 -2.50 -66.16 17.62
CA ASP A 276 -2.90 -64.96 18.38
C ASP A 276 -1.71 -64.27 19.05
N ASP A 277 -1.88 -63.00 19.42
CA ASP A 277 -1.45 -62.53 20.74
C ASP A 277 -2.42 -61.45 21.23
N LEU A 278 -2.63 -61.38 22.55
CA LEU A 278 -3.81 -60.76 23.16
C LEU A 278 -3.52 -59.41 23.82
N GLU A 279 -4.49 -58.49 23.78
CA GLU A 279 -4.89 -57.77 24.99
C GLU A 279 -6.37 -57.33 24.91
N GLU A 280 -7.18 -57.73 25.89
CA GLU A 280 -8.62 -57.46 25.98
C GLU A 280 -8.92 -56.86 27.35
N GLY A 281 -9.64 -55.73 27.39
CA GLY A 281 -9.96 -55.00 28.62
C GLY A 281 -11.22 -54.17 28.45
N MET A 282 -12.36 -54.73 28.88
CA MET A 282 -13.69 -54.16 28.67
C MET A 282 -14.17 -53.26 29.83
N HIS A 283 -15.26 -52.54 29.55
CA HIS A 283 -16.24 -51.97 30.50
C HIS A 283 -15.79 -50.76 31.37
N ALA A 284 -16.70 -49.88 31.79
CA ALA A 284 -18.16 -49.84 31.63
C ALA A 284 -18.69 -48.46 31.19
N VAL A 285 -19.97 -48.41 30.82
CA VAL A 285 -20.77 -47.18 30.66
C VAL A 285 -21.43 -46.81 31.99
N GLU A 286 -21.72 -45.53 32.18
CA GLU A 286 -22.89 -45.08 32.95
C GLU A 286 -23.35 -43.71 32.43
N ASP A 287 -24.61 -43.36 32.69
CA ASP A 287 -25.39 -42.39 31.92
C ASP A 287 -26.18 -41.46 32.85
N GLU A 288 -25.78 -40.19 32.93
CA GLU A 288 -26.57 -39.12 33.52
C GLU A 288 -26.49 -37.89 32.61
N GLY A 289 -27.62 -37.54 32.00
CA GLY A 289 -27.80 -36.27 31.32
C GLY A 289 -28.84 -35.43 32.05
N GLU A 290 -28.70 -34.11 31.98
CA GLU A 290 -29.81 -33.20 32.28
C GLU A 290 -29.80 -32.01 31.31
N ALA A 291 -30.97 -31.43 31.07
CA ALA A 291 -31.17 -30.44 30.02
C ALA A 291 -30.87 -29.01 30.51
N LEU A 292 -30.38 -28.16 29.60
CA LEU A 292 -30.44 -26.70 29.78
C LEU A 292 -31.59 -26.15 28.93
N ASP A 293 -32.59 -25.64 29.63
CA ASP A 293 -33.83 -25.07 29.10
C ASP A 293 -33.61 -23.70 28.43
N PHE A 294 -34.58 -23.25 27.63
CA PHE A 294 -34.52 -22.04 26.82
C PHE A 294 -35.83 -21.22 26.94
N SER A 295 -36.04 -20.63 28.11
CA SER A 295 -37.11 -19.69 28.50
C SER A 295 -36.64 -18.91 29.74
N GLU A 296 -37.08 -17.69 30.08
CA GLU A 296 -37.75 -16.57 29.39
C GLU A 296 -37.02 -15.29 29.90
N ASP A 297 -36.82 -14.23 29.12
CA ASP A 297 -37.71 -13.03 29.02
C ASP A 297 -38.05 -12.31 30.34
N ALA A 298 -38.31 -10.99 30.23
CA ALA A 298 -38.55 -10.00 31.30
C ALA A 298 -37.33 -9.64 32.20
N ASP A 299 -37.13 -8.40 32.63
CA ASP A 299 -37.72 -7.14 32.17
C ASP A 299 -36.76 -5.97 32.45
N ALA A 300 -37.02 -4.80 31.86
CA ALA A 300 -36.33 -3.56 32.18
C ALA A 300 -37.29 -2.54 32.80
N ASP A 301 -36.95 -2.00 33.97
CA ASP A 301 -37.32 -0.65 34.43
C ASP A 301 -36.70 -0.35 35.82
N GLY A 302 -36.61 0.94 36.18
CA GLY A 302 -36.43 1.41 37.57
C GLY A 302 -35.05 1.95 37.96
N GLU A 303 -34.93 3.29 37.93
CA GLU A 303 -34.62 4.20 39.07
C GLU A 303 -33.51 3.83 40.09
N ASP A 304 -32.71 4.75 40.66
CA ASP A 304 -32.23 6.10 40.30
C ASP A 304 -31.19 6.50 41.39
N GLU A 305 -30.69 7.77 41.42
CA GLU A 305 -29.88 8.39 42.50
C GLU A 305 -28.44 7.83 42.72
N ASP A 306 -27.43 8.61 43.14
CA ASP A 306 -27.11 10.03 42.94
C ASP A 306 -25.61 10.28 43.31
N GLU A 307 -25.03 11.40 42.86
CA GLU A 307 -24.08 12.30 43.58
C GLU A 307 -23.17 13.10 42.61
N ASP A 308 -23.58 14.33 42.30
CA ASP A 308 -22.74 15.37 41.68
C ASP A 308 -21.97 16.18 42.74
N GLU A 309 -20.67 16.45 42.52
CA GLU A 309 -19.97 17.61 43.12
C GLU A 309 -19.29 18.49 42.04
N ASN A 310 -20.15 19.07 41.18
CA ASN A 310 -20.10 20.46 40.66
C ASN A 310 -18.79 21.02 40.03
#